data_AF-A0A519UEB3-F1
#
_entry.id   AF-A0A519UEB3-F1
#
_cell.length_a   1.000
_cell.length_b   1.000
_cell.length_c   1.000
_cell.angle_alpha   90.00
_cell.angle_beta   90.00
_cell.angle_gamma   90.00
#
_symmetry.space_group_name_H-M   'P 1'
#
loop_
_entity.id
_entity.type
_entity.pdbx_description
1 polymer ?
#
loop_
_entity_poly.entity_id
_entity_poly.type
_entity_poly.pdbx_seq_one_letter_code
_entity_poly.pdbx_strand_id
1 'polypeptide(L)' 'MTKYHLDYLGQLEAESIHIFREVAAQFERPALLFSGGKDSITLVHLARKAFAPGKIPFPLVHIDTGHN' A
#
# COMPACT_ATOMS: atom_id res chain seq x y z
N MET A 1 -20.22 18.00 -20.67
CA MET A 1 -19.27 17.60 -19.62
C MET A 1 -18.73 16.23 -19.96
N THR A 2 -17.42 16.08 -20.13
CA THR A 2 -16.78 14.77 -20.26
C THR A 2 -16.85 14.06 -18.91
N LYS A 3 -17.43 12.85 -18.87
CA LYS A 3 -17.42 12.03 -17.65
C LYS A 3 -15.98 11.66 -17.34
N TYR A 4 -15.53 11.95 -16.12
CA TYR A 4 -14.26 11.43 -15.62
C TYR A 4 -14.38 9.91 -15.50
N HIS A 5 -13.53 9.18 -16.22
CA HIS A 5 -13.48 7.73 -16.18
C HIS A 5 -12.04 7.35 -15.84
N LEU A 6 -11.85 6.69 -14.70
CA LEU A 6 -10.58 6.04 -14.40
C LEU A 6 -10.42 4.84 -15.32
N ASP A 7 -9.22 4.59 -15.81
CA ASP A 7 -8.93 3.26 -16.34
C ASP A 7 -8.95 2.22 -15.22
N TYR A 8 -8.99 0.95 -15.59
CA TYR A 8 -9.10 -0.16 -14.64
C TYR A 8 -8.00 -0.14 -13.56
N LEU A 9 -6.75 0.16 -13.95
CA LEU A 9 -5.64 0.19 -13.00
C LEU A 9 -5.69 1.43 -12.11
N GLY A 10 -6.13 2.57 -12.65
CA GLY A 10 -6.37 3.79 -11.90
C GLY A 10 -7.44 3.61 -10.83
N GLN A 11 -8.49 2.84 -11.12
CA GLN A 11 -9.50 2.49 -10.13
C GLN A 11 -8.92 1.61 -9.02
N LEU A 12 -8.23 0.51 -9.36
CA LEU A 12 -7.62 -0.39 -8.37
C LEU A 12 -6.57 0.31 -7.49
N GLU A 13 -5.80 1.22 -8.07
CA GLU A 13 -4.83 2.02 -7.35
C GLU A 13 -5.51 2.96 -6.35
N ALA A 14 -6.57 3.65 -6.76
CA ALA A 14 -7.32 4.54 -5.88
C ALA A 14 -7.97 3.77 -4.72
N GLU A 15 -8.56 2.61 -4.99
CA GLU A 15 -9.13 1.71 -3.96
C GLU A 15 -8.06 1.23 -2.98
N SER A 16 -6.89 0.82 -3.48
CA SER A 16 -5.78 0.37 -2.63
C SER A 16 -5.25 1.49 -1.74
N ILE A 17 -5.10 2.70 -2.28
CA ILE A 17 -4.67 3.90 -1.51
C ILE A 17 -5.68 4.21 -0.41
N HIS A 18 -6.98 4.14 -0.72
CA HIS A 18 -8.03 4.36 0.26
C HIS A 18 -7.92 3.38 1.42
N ILE A 19 -7.76 2.09 1.14
CA ILE A 19 -7.58 1.04 2.16
C ILE A 19 -6.36 1.32 3.05
N PHE A 20 -5.21 1.69 2.48
CA PHE A 20 -4.02 2.03 3.27
C PHE A 20 -4.28 3.20 4.24
N ARG A 21 -4.98 4.23 3.78
CA ARG A 21 -5.29 5.41 4.60
C ARG A 21 -6.26 5.09 5.73
N GLU A 22 -7.28 4.28 5.46
CA GLU A 22 -8.21 3.82 6.49
C GLU A 22 -7.50 2.99 7.56
N VAL A 23 -6.64 2.04 7.16
CA VAL A 23 -5.86 1.24 8.13
C VAL A 23 -4.95 2.14 8.98
N ALA A 24 -4.28 3.12 8.38
CA ALA A 24 -3.45 4.05 9.13
C ALA A 24 -4.25 4.98 10.06
N ALA A 25 -5.51 5.27 9.74
CA ALA A 25 -6.38 6.11 10.56
C ALA A 25 -7.03 5.34 11.72
N GLN A 26 -7.34 4.05 11.53
CA GLN A 26 -8.13 3.26 12.49
C GLN A 26 -7.29 2.42 13.45
N PHE A 27 -6.05 2.07 13.10
CA PHE A 27 -5.21 1.17 13.91
C PHE A 27 -4.01 1.91 14.51
N GLU A 28 -3.70 1.64 15.78
CA GLU A 28 -2.58 2.26 16.50
C GLU A 28 -1.20 1.72 16.06
N ARG A 29 -1.14 0.42 15.67
CA ARG A 29 0.11 -0.28 15.36
C ARG A 29 -0.01 -1.18 14.11
N PRO A 30 -0.35 -0.63 12.93
CA PRO A 30 -0.37 -1.42 11.71
C PRO A 30 1.05 -1.81 11.29
N ALA A 31 1.15 -2.86 10.50
CA ALA A 31 2.40 -3.29 9.85
C ALA A 31 2.07 -3.87 8.47
N LEU A 32 2.96 -3.67 7.50
CA LEU A 32 2.83 -4.27 6.17
C LEU A 32 3.73 -5.49 6.07
N LEU A 33 3.13 -6.67 5.90
CA LEU A 33 3.88 -7.90 5.65
C LEU A 33 4.58 -7.80 4.28
N PHE A 34 5.89 -8.06 4.28
CA PHE A 34 6.76 -7.86 3.13
C PHE A 34 7.58 -9.12 2.87
N SER A 35 7.31 -9.80 1.75
CA SER A 35 8.02 -11.03 1.35
C SER A 35 9.16 -10.78 0.37
N GLY A 36 9.31 -9.56 -0.17
CA GLY A 36 10.22 -9.30 -1.29
C GLY A 36 9.70 -9.77 -2.66
N GLY A 37 8.54 -10.44 -2.72
CA GLY A 37 7.90 -10.82 -3.97
C GLY A 37 7.14 -9.67 -4.66
N LYS A 38 6.78 -9.88 -5.94
CA LYS A 38 6.11 -8.88 -6.80
C LYS A 38 4.89 -8.20 -6.15
N ASP A 39 4.09 -8.98 -5.42
CA ASP A 39 2.85 -8.50 -4.82
C ASP A 39 3.15 -7.59 -3.63
N SER A 40 4.08 -7.99 -2.77
CA SER A 40 4.52 -7.17 -1.63
C SER A 40 5.24 -5.88 -2.08
N ILE A 41 6.02 -5.93 -3.16
CA ILE A 41 6.65 -4.73 -3.76
C ILE A 41 5.58 -3.78 -4.30
N THR A 42 4.55 -4.31 -4.96
CA THR A 42 3.41 -3.51 -5.44
C THR A 42 2.69 -2.82 -4.28
N LEU A 43 2.44 -3.54 -3.18
CA LEU A 43 1.84 -2.96 -1.98
C LEU A 43 2.72 -1.87 -1.35
N VAL A 44 4.05 -2.05 -1.30
CA VAL A 44 4.97 -1.00 -0.82
C VAL A 44 4.91 0.24 -1.73
N HIS A 45 4.83 0.06 -3.06
CA HIS A 45 4.66 1.18 -4.00
C HIS A 45 3.34 1.93 -3.76
N LEU A 46 2.23 1.21 -3.62
CA LEU A 46 0.92 1.79 -3.32
C LEU A 46 0.89 2.50 -1.96
N ALA A 47 1.54 1.94 -0.93
CA ALA A 47 1.69 2.60 0.37
C ALA A 47 2.50 3.90 0.24
N ARG A 48 3.59 3.92 -0.54
CA ARG A 48 4.33 5.16 -0.82
C ARG A 48 3.45 6.22 -1.47
N LYS A 49 2.58 5.84 -2.41
CA LYS A 49 1.62 6.76 -3.04
C LYS A 49 0.55 7.23 -2.07
N ALA A 50 0.07 6.36 -1.18
CA ALA A 50 -0.96 6.70 -0.21
C ALA A 50 -0.51 7.79 0.77
N PHE A 51 0.76 7.80 1.17
CA PHE A 51 1.29 8.70 2.19
C PHE A 51 2.21 9.80 1.68
N ALA A 52 2.44 9.89 0.37
CA ALA A 52 3.24 10.97 -0.21
C ALA A 52 2.65 12.37 0.12
N PRO A 53 3.49 13.38 0.41
CA PRO A 53 4.96 13.36 0.43
C PRO A 53 5.57 12.85 1.76
N GLY A 54 4.75 12.47 2.73
CA GLY A 54 5.18 11.90 3.99
C GLY A 54 5.77 10.49 3.87
N LYS A 55 6.29 9.99 4.99
CA LYS A 55 6.77 8.60 5.10
C LYS A 55 5.59 7.65 5.33
N ILE A 56 5.76 6.38 4.96
CA ILE A 56 4.82 5.32 5.36
C ILE A 56 4.78 5.26 6.90
N PRO A 57 3.60 5.38 7.54
CA PRO A 57 3.48 5.53 8.99
C PRO A 57 3.54 4.19 9.76
N PHE A 58 3.94 3.10 9.10
CA PHE A 58 4.03 1.77 9.68
C PHE A 58 5.26 1.01 9.19
N PRO A 59 5.79 0.06 9.99
CA PRO A 59 6.93 -0.76 9.59
C PRO A 59 6.55 -1.78 8.51
N LEU A 60 7.58 -2.23 7.79
CA LEU A 60 7.52 -3.45 6.99
C LEU A 60 7.98 -4.63 7.86
N VAL A 61 7.31 -5.77 7.75
CA VAL A 61 7.65 -6.99 8.48
C VAL A 61 7.98 -8.10 7.50
N HIS A 62 9.23 -8.54 7.52
CA HIS A 62 9.70 -9.69 6.75
C HIS A 62 9.85 -10.90 7.67
N ILE A 63 9.32 -12.05 7.25
CA ILE A 63 9.49 -13.31 7.96
C ILE A 63 10.56 -14.11 7.22
N ASP A 64 11.72 -14.22 7.84
CA ASP A 64 12.83 -15.02 7.32
C ASP A 64 12.60 -16.51 7.61
N THR A 65 12.67 -17.34 6.58
CA THR A 65 12.54 -18.81 6.68
C THR A 65 13.89 -19.53 6.68
N GLY A 66 15.01 -18.80 6.61
CA GLY A 66 16.38 -19.34 6.60
C GLY A 66 16.89 -19.77 5.23
N HIS A 67 16.21 -19.42 4.13
CA HIS A 67 16.54 -19.83 2.75
C HIS A 67 16.89 -18.64 1.82
N ASN A 68 17.34 -17.51 2.39
CA ASN A 68 17.71 -16.31 1.63
C ASN A 68 19.00 -16.46 0.83
#